data_AF-A0A804NZK7-F1
#
_entry.id   AF-A0A804NZK7-F1
#
_cell.length_a   1.000
_cell.length_b   1.000
_cell.length_c   1.000
_cell.angle_alpha   90.00
_cell.angle_beta   90.00
_cell.angle_gamma   90.00
#
_symmetry.space_group_name_H-M   'P 1'
#
loop_
_entity.id
_entity.type
_entity.pdbx_description
1 polymer ?
#
loop_
_entity_poly.entity_id
_entity_poly.type
_entity_poly.pdbx_seq_one_letter_code
_entity_poly.pdbx_strand_id
1 'polypeptide(L)'
;MALSKEQKLTISEQQHTASSEQQVALDAELQLWNHTFGYVKSMALKAALDLGIPDAIHQHGGSATIPQIVTRITLHPSKTPCLRRLMRVLTVTGVFGTQEPHDDGGGCDDELVYTLTPASRLLVGPPGQNVSPLLNVMLCPIFVSSFLDLRGWFQHEMPDPSPFKVTHGRDIWELAAHDAGFSRLFDAGMVADSGFIMNVVVRECGSGTVFQGISSLVDVGGGFGGATQAIAKAFPHLECSVLDLPNVVAGAPADTAVKYVAGDMFESVSSADAVFLKDRRRATGRTWRRNACLISTS
;
A
#
# COMPACT_ATOMS: atom_id res chain seq x y z
N MET A 1 -19.87 -52.50 -38.26
CA MET A 1 -20.64 -51.36 -38.82
C MET A 1 -19.74 -50.13 -38.71
N ALA A 2 -19.18 -49.66 -39.82
CA ALA A 2 -18.23 -48.54 -39.80
C ALA A 2 -19.02 -47.21 -39.71
N LEU A 3 -18.67 -46.36 -38.75
CA LEU A 3 -19.28 -45.03 -38.59
C LEU A 3 -19.10 -44.20 -39.87
N SER A 4 -20.15 -43.50 -40.30
CA SER A 4 -20.10 -42.60 -41.46
C SER A 4 -19.15 -41.43 -41.19
N LYS A 5 -18.63 -40.78 -42.25
CA LYS A 5 -17.72 -39.62 -42.11
C LYS A 5 -18.35 -38.49 -41.28
N GLU A 6 -19.64 -38.24 -41.45
CA GLU A 6 -20.38 -37.20 -40.71
C GLU A 6 -20.52 -37.54 -39.22
N GLN A 7 -20.75 -38.81 -38.87
CA GLN A 7 -20.80 -39.26 -37.48
C GLN A 7 -19.45 -39.09 -36.77
N LYS A 8 -18.34 -39.34 -37.47
CA LYS A 8 -16.99 -39.11 -36.92
C LYS A 8 -16.68 -37.63 -36.71
N LEU A 9 -17.12 -36.75 -37.62
CA LEU A 9 -16.94 -35.31 -37.50
C LEU A 9 -17.70 -34.75 -36.30
N THR A 10 -18.96 -35.17 -36.13
CA THR A 10 -19.83 -34.73 -35.02
C THR A 10 -19.28 -35.17 -33.66
N ILE A 11 -18.77 -36.40 -33.55
CA ILE A 11 -18.14 -36.89 -32.32
C ILE A 11 -16.85 -36.12 -31.99
N SER A 12 -16.04 -35.79 -33.00
CA SER A 12 -14.83 -35.00 -32.83
C SER A 12 -15.14 -33.58 -32.36
N GLU A 13 -16.17 -32.94 -32.94
CA GLU A 13 -16.61 -31.60 -32.53
C GLU A 13 -17.17 -31.60 -31.11
N GLN A 14 -17.96 -32.61 -30.73
CA GLN A 14 -18.49 -32.80 -29.37
C GLN A 14 -17.39 -33.07 -28.34
N GLN A 15 -16.37 -33.87 -28.68
CA GLN A 15 -15.21 -34.08 -27.80
C GLN A 15 -14.38 -32.81 -27.64
N HIS A 16 -14.21 -32.03 -28.71
CA HIS A 16 -13.46 -30.78 -28.65
C HIS A 16 -14.20 -29.68 -27.87
N THR A 17 -15.54 -29.62 -27.98
CA THR A 17 -16.36 -28.71 -27.16
C THR A 17 -16.38 -29.12 -25.70
N ALA A 18 -16.56 -30.41 -25.39
CA ALA A 18 -16.50 -30.91 -24.01
C ALA A 18 -15.13 -30.67 -23.35
N SER A 19 -14.03 -30.87 -24.09
CA SER A 19 -12.68 -30.55 -23.61
C SER A 19 -12.47 -29.05 -23.39
N SER A 20 -13.08 -28.20 -24.22
CA SER A 20 -13.06 -26.74 -24.07
C SER A 20 -13.85 -26.28 -22.85
N GLU A 21 -15.03 -26.84 -22.61
CA GLU A 21 -15.85 -26.52 -21.43
C GLU A 21 -15.18 -26.94 -20.12
N GLN A 22 -14.52 -28.11 -20.11
CA GLN A 22 -13.74 -28.57 -18.96
C GLN A 22 -12.56 -27.64 -18.66
N GLN A 23 -11.85 -27.16 -19.69
CA GLN A 23 -10.75 -26.21 -19.51
C GLN A 23 -11.27 -24.88 -18.92
N VAL A 24 -12.39 -24.36 -19.43
CA VAL A 24 -13.02 -23.14 -18.90
C VAL A 24 -13.41 -23.31 -17.43
N ALA A 25 -13.95 -24.47 -17.05
CA ALA A 25 -14.30 -24.75 -15.66
C ALA A 25 -13.07 -24.79 -14.73
N LEU A 26 -11.96 -25.40 -15.18
CA LEU A 26 -10.70 -25.44 -14.42
C LEU A 26 -10.08 -24.05 -14.27
N ASP A 27 -10.11 -23.22 -15.32
CA ASP A 27 -9.60 -21.85 -15.26
C ASP A 27 -10.44 -20.98 -14.32
N ALA A 28 -11.77 -21.14 -14.36
CA ALA A 28 -12.69 -20.47 -13.43
C ALA A 28 -12.48 -20.92 -11.98
N GLU A 29 -12.29 -22.23 -11.75
CA GLU A 29 -11.94 -22.76 -10.44
C GLU A 29 -10.62 -22.15 -9.94
N LEU A 30 -9.57 -22.16 -10.75
CA LEU A 30 -8.27 -21.55 -10.41
C LEU A 30 -8.41 -20.06 -10.07
N GLN A 31 -9.25 -19.32 -10.79
CA GLN A 31 -9.55 -17.93 -10.48
C GLN A 31 -10.20 -17.79 -9.10
N LEU A 32 -11.19 -18.62 -8.76
CA LEU A 32 -11.87 -18.58 -7.46
C LEU A 32 -10.91 -18.94 -6.31
N TRP A 33 -10.05 -19.93 -6.48
CA TRP A 33 -9.02 -20.29 -5.49
C TRP A 33 -8.02 -19.15 -5.27
N ASN A 34 -7.59 -18.48 -6.34
CA ASN A 34 -6.67 -17.34 -6.25
C ASN A 34 -7.26 -16.17 -5.45
N HIS A 35 -8.57 -15.91 -5.58
CA HIS A 35 -9.25 -14.88 -4.79
C HIS A 35 -9.45 -15.33 -3.34
N THR A 36 -9.93 -16.56 -3.13
CA THR A 36 -10.20 -17.15 -1.82
C THR A 36 -8.94 -17.15 -0.93
N PHE A 37 -7.79 -17.50 -1.50
CA PHE A 37 -6.52 -17.53 -0.78
C PHE A 37 -5.64 -16.28 -0.99
N GLY A 38 -6.18 -15.22 -1.62
CA GLY A 38 -5.44 -13.98 -1.84
C GLY A 38 -4.92 -13.35 -0.56
N TYR A 39 -5.65 -13.48 0.55
CA TYR A 39 -5.24 -12.98 1.87
C TYR A 39 -3.94 -13.60 2.38
N VAL A 40 -3.62 -14.85 1.98
CA VAL A 40 -2.37 -15.53 2.38
C VAL A 40 -1.15 -14.75 1.89
N LYS A 41 -1.21 -14.17 0.68
CA LYS A 41 -0.15 -13.33 0.14
C LYS A 41 0.04 -12.07 0.99
N SER A 42 -1.06 -11.44 1.39
CA SER A 42 -1.06 -10.25 2.26
C SER A 42 -0.48 -10.57 3.65
N MET A 43 -0.86 -11.71 4.23
CA MET A 43 -0.36 -12.13 5.54
C MET A 43 1.10 -12.61 5.49
N ALA A 44 1.55 -13.18 4.38
CA ALA A 44 2.96 -13.49 4.16
C ALA A 44 3.81 -12.20 4.11
N LEU A 45 3.35 -11.17 3.40
CA LEU A 45 4.01 -9.87 3.38
C LEU A 45 4.05 -9.24 4.77
N LYS A 46 2.92 -9.26 5.50
CA LYS A 46 2.87 -8.81 6.89
C LYS A 46 3.89 -9.55 7.76
N ALA A 47 3.95 -10.87 7.68
CA ALA A 47 4.89 -11.65 8.48
C ALA A 47 6.34 -11.28 8.17
N ALA A 48 6.68 -10.99 6.90
CA ALA A 48 8.02 -10.54 6.54
C ALA A 48 8.36 -9.16 7.11
N LEU A 49 7.40 -8.23 7.12
CA LEU A 49 7.55 -6.91 7.74
C LEU A 49 7.73 -7.04 9.26
N ASP A 50 6.86 -7.81 9.93
CA ASP A 50 6.91 -8.02 11.38
C ASP A 50 8.21 -8.69 11.83
N LEU A 51 8.76 -9.59 11.00
CA LEU A 51 10.03 -10.26 11.26
C LEU A 51 11.26 -9.41 10.90
N GLY A 52 11.11 -8.30 10.19
CA GLY A 52 12.24 -7.49 9.72
C GLY A 52 13.06 -8.15 8.61
N ILE A 53 12.45 -9.02 7.80
CA ILE A 53 13.14 -9.74 6.72
C ILE A 53 13.70 -8.78 5.65
N PRO A 54 12.95 -7.78 5.15
CA PRO A 54 13.50 -6.84 4.17
C PRO A 54 14.78 -6.16 4.67
N ASP A 55 14.77 -5.66 5.90
CA ASP A 55 15.93 -5.02 6.53
C ASP A 55 17.11 -5.99 6.70
N ALA A 56 16.84 -7.23 7.11
CA ALA A 56 17.87 -8.25 7.25
C ALA A 56 18.60 -8.53 5.92
N ILE A 57 17.87 -8.60 4.80
CA ILE A 57 18.47 -8.77 3.46
C ILE A 57 19.20 -7.49 3.04
N HIS A 58 18.62 -6.32 3.29
CA HIS A 58 19.23 -5.04 2.96
C HIS A 58 20.59 -4.83 3.66
N GLN A 59 20.67 -5.18 4.95
CA GLN A 59 21.90 -5.10 5.74
C GLN A 59 23.02 -6.02 5.26
N HIS A 60 22.71 -7.05 4.46
CA HIS A 60 23.68 -7.91 3.79
C HIS A 60 24.01 -7.45 2.36
N GLY A 61 23.68 -6.21 2.00
CA GLY A 61 23.96 -5.66 0.67
C GLY A 61 22.87 -5.95 -0.36
N GLY A 62 21.69 -6.37 0.07
CA GLY A 62 20.54 -6.61 -0.81
C GLY A 62 20.38 -8.05 -1.30
N SER A 63 21.25 -8.96 -0.85
CA SER A 63 21.18 -10.39 -1.10
C SER A 63 21.56 -11.15 0.17
N ALA A 64 20.82 -12.20 0.55
CA ALA A 64 21.12 -13.00 1.74
C ALA A 64 20.59 -14.44 1.66
N THR A 65 21.29 -15.38 2.30
CA THR A 65 20.83 -16.76 2.55
C THR A 65 19.93 -16.84 3.79
N ILE A 66 19.26 -17.97 4.01
CA ILE A 66 18.42 -18.17 5.22
C ILE A 66 19.22 -18.03 6.52
N PRO A 67 20.41 -18.67 6.68
CA PRO A 67 21.24 -18.48 7.86
C PRO A 67 21.57 -17.00 8.12
N GLN A 68 21.95 -16.26 7.07
CA GLN A 68 22.23 -14.82 7.16
C GLN A 68 21.01 -14.03 7.64
N ILE A 69 19.82 -14.29 7.07
CA ILE A 69 18.57 -13.67 7.51
C ILE A 69 18.28 -13.99 8.99
N VAL A 70 18.42 -15.26 9.38
CA VAL A 70 18.17 -15.71 10.76
C VAL A 70 19.09 -15.05 11.78
N THR A 71 20.31 -14.63 11.40
CA THR A 71 21.18 -13.86 12.30
C THR A 71 20.65 -12.47 12.67
N ARG A 72 19.70 -11.93 11.88
CA ARG A 72 19.17 -10.57 12.03
C ARG A 72 17.73 -10.51 12.55
N ILE A 73 17.02 -11.62 12.52
CA ILE A 73 15.60 -11.68 12.92
C ILE A 73 15.42 -12.52 14.17
N THR A 74 14.33 -12.29 14.90
CA THR A 74 13.95 -13.17 16.03
C THR A 74 13.14 -14.35 15.49
N LEU A 75 13.79 -15.51 15.34
CA LEU A 75 13.15 -16.75 14.88
C LEU A 75 13.51 -17.91 15.80
N HIS A 76 12.52 -18.70 16.21
CA HIS A 76 12.78 -19.94 16.93
C HIS A 76 13.53 -20.94 16.01
N PRO A 77 14.61 -21.61 16.44
CA PRO A 77 15.43 -22.46 15.57
C PRO A 77 14.65 -23.57 14.82
N SER A 78 13.60 -24.13 15.45
CA SER A 78 12.75 -25.14 14.81
C SER A 78 11.89 -24.61 13.65
N LYS A 79 11.80 -23.29 13.46
CA LYS A 79 10.95 -22.64 12.46
C LYS A 79 11.70 -22.26 11.18
N THR A 80 12.99 -22.55 11.07
CA THR A 80 13.77 -22.35 9.83
C THR A 80 13.12 -22.99 8.58
N PRO A 81 12.56 -24.21 8.64
CA PRO A 81 11.81 -24.77 7.50
C PRO A 81 10.55 -23.97 7.15
N CYS A 82 9.87 -23.38 8.15
CA CYS A 82 8.69 -22.52 7.93
C CYS A 82 9.10 -21.20 7.28
N LEU A 83 10.23 -20.62 7.69
CA LEU A 83 10.79 -19.41 7.07
C LEU A 83 11.10 -19.65 5.59
N ARG A 84 11.69 -20.79 5.22
CA ARG A 84 11.92 -21.17 3.82
C ARG A 84 10.62 -21.19 3.00
N ARG A 85 9.54 -21.71 3.57
CA ARG A 85 8.21 -21.73 2.92
C ARG A 85 7.65 -20.32 2.76
N LEU A 86 7.78 -19.47 3.78
CA LEU A 86 7.38 -18.06 3.72
C LEU A 86 8.15 -17.32 2.61
N MET A 87 9.47 -17.46 2.58
CA MET A 87 10.31 -16.86 1.54
C MET A 87 9.94 -17.34 0.15
N ARG A 88 9.64 -18.63 -0.03
CA ARG A 88 9.16 -19.15 -1.32
C ARG A 88 7.87 -18.49 -1.78
N VAL A 89 6.89 -18.29 -0.88
CA VAL A 89 5.65 -17.56 -1.21
C VAL A 89 6.00 -16.16 -1.67
N LEU A 90 6.83 -15.44 -0.92
CA LEU A 90 7.20 -14.06 -1.22
C LEU A 90 7.98 -13.92 -2.53
N THR A 91 8.83 -14.91 -2.86
CA THR A 91 9.52 -14.98 -4.14
C THR A 91 8.56 -15.23 -5.31
N VAL A 92 7.68 -16.23 -5.19
CA VAL A 92 6.68 -16.55 -6.25
C VAL A 92 5.72 -15.37 -6.47
N THR A 93 5.42 -14.60 -5.43
CA THR A 93 4.62 -13.37 -5.55
C THR A 93 5.40 -12.13 -6.01
N GLY A 94 6.71 -12.24 -6.28
CA GLY A 94 7.55 -11.15 -6.79
C GLY A 94 8.00 -10.13 -5.75
N VAL A 95 7.74 -10.34 -4.46
CA VAL A 95 8.22 -9.46 -3.38
C VAL A 95 9.73 -9.59 -3.26
N PHE A 96 10.28 -10.80 -3.30
CA PHE A 96 11.72 -11.06 -3.31
C PHE A 96 12.14 -11.81 -4.59
N GLY A 97 13.41 -11.72 -4.93
CA GLY A 97 14.04 -12.51 -5.98
C GLY A 97 14.83 -13.67 -5.40
N THR A 98 15.31 -14.53 -6.28
CA THR A 98 16.28 -15.58 -5.94
C THR A 98 17.39 -15.58 -6.97
N GLN A 99 18.61 -15.84 -6.53
CA GLN A 99 19.76 -16.07 -7.38
C GLN A 99 20.29 -17.48 -7.09
N GLU A 100 20.62 -18.23 -8.14
CA GLU A 100 21.33 -19.50 -7.98
C GLU A 100 22.76 -19.23 -7.50
N PRO A 101 23.34 -20.11 -6.65
CA PRO A 101 24.71 -19.98 -6.22
C PRO A 101 25.65 -19.83 -7.43
N HIS A 102 26.63 -18.93 -7.34
CA HIS A 102 27.70 -18.86 -8.33
C HIS A 102 28.48 -20.18 -8.30
N ASP A 103 28.60 -20.84 -9.45
CA ASP A 103 29.34 -22.09 -9.65
C ASP A 103 30.86 -21.80 -9.68
N ASP A 104 31.38 -21.12 -8.65
CA ASP A 104 32.80 -20.82 -8.49
C ASP A 104 33.48 -21.98 -7.75
N GLY A 105 33.35 -23.20 -8.30
CA GLY A 105 34.31 -24.30 -8.22
C GLY A 105 34.93 -24.71 -6.87
N GLY A 106 34.37 -24.33 -5.71
CA GLY A 106 34.96 -24.68 -4.42
C GLY A 106 34.27 -24.09 -3.20
N GLY A 107 33.14 -24.67 -2.79
CA GLY A 107 32.55 -24.38 -1.48
C GLY A 107 31.22 -25.10 -1.26
N CYS A 108 31.06 -25.71 -0.09
CA CYS A 108 29.98 -26.64 0.26
C CYS A 108 28.62 -26.00 0.62
N ASP A 109 28.27 -24.84 0.09
CA ASP A 109 27.03 -24.15 0.48
C ASP A 109 26.17 -23.83 -0.74
N ASP A 110 25.46 -24.86 -1.20
CA ASP A 110 24.46 -24.85 -2.28
C ASP A 110 23.15 -24.15 -1.84
N GLU A 111 23.26 -23.11 -1.00
CA GLU A 111 22.11 -22.44 -0.40
C GLU A 111 21.57 -21.32 -1.28
N LEU A 112 20.26 -21.39 -1.55
CA LEU A 112 19.51 -20.41 -2.32
C LEU A 112 19.66 -18.99 -1.72
N VAL A 113 20.13 -18.05 -2.54
CA VAL A 113 20.29 -16.65 -2.17
C VAL A 113 19.02 -15.87 -2.51
N TYR A 114 18.44 -15.17 -1.52
CA TYR A 114 17.29 -14.30 -1.70
C TYR A 114 17.73 -12.86 -1.95
N THR A 115 17.11 -12.18 -2.90
CA THR A 115 17.52 -10.83 -3.32
C THR A 115 16.37 -9.82 -3.24
N LEU A 116 16.71 -8.54 -3.05
CA LEU A 116 15.74 -7.45 -3.11
C LEU A 116 15.32 -7.15 -4.56
N THR A 117 14.02 -7.22 -4.82
CA THR A 117 13.39 -6.75 -6.07
C THR A 117 13.11 -5.24 -6.00
N PRO A 118 12.72 -4.59 -7.11
CA PRO A 118 12.21 -3.22 -7.06
C PRO A 118 11.08 -3.02 -6.03
N ALA A 119 10.21 -4.02 -5.85
CA ALA A 119 9.11 -3.95 -4.88
C ALA A 119 9.62 -4.00 -3.43
N SER A 120 10.50 -4.95 -3.08
CA SER A 120 11.02 -5.05 -1.71
C SER A 120 12.00 -3.94 -1.34
N ARG A 121 12.63 -3.27 -2.32
CA ARG A 121 13.41 -2.05 -2.06
C ARG A 121 12.57 -0.90 -1.51
N LEU A 122 11.29 -0.83 -1.85
CA LEU A 122 10.36 0.15 -1.25
C LEU A 122 10.09 -0.12 0.23
N LEU A 123 10.47 -1.29 0.77
CA LEU A 123 10.29 -1.61 2.18
C LEU A 123 11.46 -1.16 3.07
N VAL A 124 12.62 -0.88 2.47
CA VAL A 124 13.89 -0.57 3.15
C VAL A 124 14.53 0.74 2.69
N GLY A 125 13.87 1.47 1.79
CA GLY A 125 14.36 2.74 1.28
C GLY A 125 14.53 3.80 2.39
N PRO A 126 15.18 4.93 2.08
CA PRO A 126 15.21 6.07 2.98
C PRO A 126 13.80 6.64 3.23
N PRO A 127 13.62 7.49 4.26
CA PRO A 127 12.38 8.24 4.46
C PRO A 127 11.94 8.95 3.16
N GLY A 128 10.66 8.84 2.83
CA GLY A 128 10.09 9.34 1.57
C GLY A 128 10.19 8.40 0.36
N GLN A 129 10.90 7.28 0.48
CA GLN A 129 10.84 6.17 -0.48
C GLN A 129 10.34 4.87 0.19
N ASN A 130 10.48 4.77 1.52
CA ASN A 130 9.99 3.65 2.29
C ASN A 130 8.47 3.69 2.45
N VAL A 131 7.77 2.69 1.92
CA VAL A 131 6.31 2.54 2.03
C VAL A 131 5.88 1.53 3.10
N SER A 132 6.83 0.88 3.79
CA SER A 132 6.52 -0.12 4.81
C SER A 132 5.60 0.39 5.94
N PRO A 133 5.68 1.66 6.42
CA PRO A 133 4.75 2.14 7.44
C PRO A 133 3.30 2.14 6.96
N LEU A 134 3.04 2.51 5.70
CA LEU A 134 1.70 2.45 5.12
C LEU A 134 1.18 1.01 5.05
N LEU A 135 2.02 0.08 4.59
CA LEU A 135 1.64 -1.32 4.48
C LEU A 135 1.34 -1.92 5.86
N ASN A 136 2.09 -1.54 6.90
CA ASN A 136 1.84 -1.93 8.28
C ASN A 136 0.48 -1.45 8.79
N VAL A 137 0.07 -0.22 8.46
CA VAL A 137 -1.29 0.29 8.77
C VAL A 137 -2.35 -0.57 8.08
N MET A 138 -2.22 -0.77 6.76
CA MET A 138 -3.23 -1.46 5.96
C MET A 138 -3.38 -2.94 6.32
N LEU A 139 -2.30 -3.57 6.79
CA LEU A 139 -2.26 -4.97 7.19
C LEU A 139 -2.48 -5.16 8.70
N CYS A 140 -2.66 -4.09 9.48
CA CYS A 140 -2.87 -4.23 10.91
C CYS A 140 -4.23 -4.88 11.22
N PRO A 141 -4.37 -5.57 12.37
CA PRO A 141 -5.61 -6.26 12.72
C PRO A 141 -6.85 -5.35 12.74
N ILE A 142 -6.69 -4.08 13.13
CA ILE A 142 -7.80 -3.11 13.18
C ILE A 142 -8.36 -2.85 11.77
N PHE A 143 -7.49 -2.64 10.77
CA PHE A 143 -7.95 -2.46 9.40
C PHE A 143 -8.51 -3.75 8.80
N VAL A 144 -7.81 -4.87 8.95
CA VAL A 144 -8.21 -6.15 8.34
C VAL A 144 -9.55 -6.66 8.91
N SER A 145 -9.75 -6.55 10.23
CA SER A 145 -11.00 -7.00 10.87
C SER A 145 -12.24 -6.29 10.36
N SER A 146 -12.09 -5.05 9.88
CA SER A 146 -13.20 -4.25 9.32
C SER A 146 -13.83 -4.86 8.06
N PHE A 147 -13.15 -5.82 7.43
CA PHE A 147 -13.63 -6.51 6.22
C PHE A 147 -14.17 -7.91 6.48
N LEU A 148 -14.12 -8.40 7.74
CA LEU A 148 -14.52 -9.78 8.04
C LEU A 148 -16.04 -9.98 8.06
N ASP A 149 -16.81 -8.93 8.36
CA ASP A 149 -18.29 -8.97 8.35
C ASP A 149 -18.90 -7.94 7.39
N LEU A 150 -18.44 -7.96 6.14
CA LEU A 150 -19.07 -7.15 5.09
C LEU A 150 -20.52 -7.55 4.82
N ARG A 151 -20.88 -8.81 5.06
CA ARG A 151 -22.26 -9.29 4.90
C ARG A 151 -23.19 -8.55 5.86
N GLY A 152 -22.86 -8.46 7.14
CA GLY A 152 -23.61 -7.70 8.12
C GLY A 152 -23.70 -6.23 7.72
N TRP A 153 -22.58 -5.63 7.32
CA TRP A 153 -22.53 -4.24 6.85
C TRP A 153 -23.50 -3.96 5.68
N PHE A 154 -23.54 -4.82 4.65
CA PHE A 154 -24.45 -4.67 3.50
C PHE A 154 -25.95 -4.76 3.85
N GLN A 155 -26.31 -5.14 5.07
CA GLN A 155 -27.70 -5.21 5.54
C GLN A 155 -28.17 -3.92 6.23
N HIS A 156 -27.28 -2.93 6.43
CA HIS A 156 -27.65 -1.65 7.04
C HIS A 156 -28.36 -0.71 6.05
N GLU A 157 -29.32 0.07 6.56
CA GLU A 157 -29.98 1.14 5.80
C GLU A 157 -29.07 2.39 5.66
N MET A 158 -29.22 3.09 4.54
CA MET A 158 -28.46 4.33 4.26
C MET A 158 -29.04 5.55 4.99
N PRO A 159 -28.20 6.52 5.41
CA PRO A 159 -26.74 6.55 5.28
C PRO A 159 -26.09 5.66 6.34
N ASP A 160 -25.25 4.72 5.89
CA ASP A 160 -24.64 3.73 6.73
C ASP A 160 -23.30 4.21 7.33
N PRO A 161 -22.96 3.77 8.56
CA PRO A 161 -21.59 3.84 9.04
C PRO A 161 -20.68 2.98 8.14
N SER A 162 -19.41 3.39 7.99
CA SER A 162 -18.43 2.58 7.25
C SER A 162 -18.24 1.19 7.89
N PRO A 163 -17.74 0.18 7.15
CA PRO A 163 -17.44 -1.14 7.72
C PRO A 163 -16.53 -1.06 8.95
N PHE A 164 -15.59 -0.11 8.93
CA PHE A 164 -14.72 0.20 10.05
C PHE A 164 -15.50 0.65 11.29
N LYS A 165 -16.44 1.59 11.12
CA LYS A 165 -17.26 2.11 12.22
C LYS A 165 -18.23 1.06 12.76
N VAL A 166 -18.79 0.20 11.91
CA VAL A 166 -19.60 -0.95 12.36
C VAL A 166 -18.77 -1.90 13.23
N THR A 167 -17.54 -2.22 12.78
CA THR A 167 -16.68 -3.19 13.46
C THR A 167 -16.12 -2.67 14.79
N HIS A 168 -15.70 -1.40 14.82
CA HIS A 168 -14.98 -0.83 15.97
C HIS A 168 -15.82 0.12 16.82
N GLY A 169 -17.07 0.40 16.43
CA GLY A 169 -17.97 1.35 17.09
C GLY A 169 -17.56 2.82 16.97
N ARG A 170 -16.43 3.11 16.30
CA ARG A 170 -15.81 4.42 16.13
C ARG A 170 -15.27 4.54 14.71
N ASP A 171 -15.32 5.73 14.13
CA ASP A 171 -14.59 5.97 12.89
C ASP A 171 -13.07 6.06 13.14
N ILE A 172 -12.30 6.09 12.04
CA ILE A 172 -10.84 6.07 12.07
C ILE A 172 -10.28 7.27 12.85
N TRP A 173 -10.92 8.45 12.74
CA TRP A 173 -10.46 9.68 13.38
C TRP A 173 -10.78 9.66 14.87
N GLU A 174 -11.99 9.22 15.23
CA GLU A 174 -12.39 8.97 16.61
C GLU A 174 -11.42 7.98 17.26
N LEU A 175 -11.05 6.88 16.59
CA LEU A 175 -10.10 5.92 17.13
C LEU A 175 -8.70 6.51 17.30
N ALA A 176 -8.18 7.23 16.30
CA ALA A 176 -6.88 7.88 16.38
C ALA A 176 -6.80 8.93 17.49
N ALA A 177 -7.89 9.67 17.74
CA ALA A 177 -7.95 10.64 18.83
C ALA A 177 -7.90 9.99 20.22
N HIS A 178 -8.35 8.74 20.36
CA HIS A 178 -8.40 8.03 21.65
C HIS A 178 -7.24 7.06 21.88
N ASP A 179 -6.62 6.52 20.82
CA ASP A 179 -5.52 5.58 20.89
C ASP A 179 -4.25 6.19 20.28
N ALA A 180 -3.35 6.65 21.16
CA ALA A 180 -2.08 7.24 20.77
C ALA A 180 -1.15 6.26 20.02
N GLY A 181 -1.28 4.95 20.25
CA GLY A 181 -0.54 3.94 19.51
C GLY A 181 -1.03 3.82 18.07
N PHE A 182 -2.36 3.77 17.90
CA PHE A 182 -2.98 3.75 16.58
C PHE A 182 -2.76 5.06 15.82
N SER A 183 -2.87 6.23 16.47
CA SER A 183 -2.56 7.52 15.84
C SER A 183 -1.13 7.55 15.31
N ARG A 184 -0.12 7.21 16.12
CA ARG A 184 1.27 7.17 15.65
C ARG A 184 1.48 6.24 14.46
N LEU A 185 0.86 5.05 14.50
CA LEU A 185 0.94 4.08 13.41
C LEU A 185 0.31 4.65 12.12
N PHE A 186 -0.91 5.21 12.24
CA PHE A 186 -1.66 5.80 11.12
C PHE A 186 -0.91 6.99 10.51
N ASP A 187 -0.43 7.90 11.35
CA ASP A 187 0.30 9.10 10.93
C ASP A 187 1.60 8.73 10.22
N ALA A 188 2.36 7.76 10.74
CA ALA A 188 3.58 7.25 10.09
C ALA A 188 3.26 6.66 8.71
N GLY A 189 2.14 5.95 8.57
CA GLY A 189 1.69 5.43 7.28
C GLY A 189 1.33 6.53 6.28
N MET A 190 0.62 7.57 6.73
CA MET A 190 0.26 8.71 5.87
C MET A 190 1.48 9.54 5.45
N VAL A 191 2.47 9.70 6.34
CA VAL A 191 3.75 10.35 6.01
C VAL A 191 4.51 9.55 4.97
N ALA A 192 4.60 8.21 5.14
CA ALA A 192 5.27 7.33 4.19
C ALA A 192 4.64 7.36 2.80
N ASP A 193 3.31 7.24 2.73
CA ASP A 193 2.55 7.34 1.49
C ASP A 193 2.76 8.69 0.80
N SER A 194 2.62 9.79 1.56
CA SER A 194 2.79 11.14 1.03
C SER A 194 4.19 11.38 0.49
N GLY A 195 5.22 10.96 1.23
CA GLY A 195 6.60 11.11 0.78
C GLY A 195 6.86 10.36 -0.53
N PHE A 196 6.38 9.12 -0.64
CA PHE A 196 6.55 8.33 -1.85
C PHE A 196 5.81 8.92 -3.05
N ILE A 197 4.50 9.16 -2.92
CA ILE A 197 3.68 9.64 -4.04
C ILE A 197 4.10 11.03 -4.48
N MET A 198 4.47 11.91 -3.54
CA MET A 198 4.85 13.27 -3.87
C MET A 198 6.24 13.36 -4.49
N ASN A 199 7.15 12.44 -4.16
CA ASN A 199 8.39 12.31 -4.92
C ASN A 199 8.15 11.96 -6.38
N VAL A 200 7.13 11.14 -6.68
CA VAL A 200 6.73 10.84 -8.07
C VAL A 200 6.06 12.06 -8.70
N VAL A 201 5.05 12.65 -8.05
CA VAL A 201 4.31 13.82 -8.56
C VAL A 201 5.25 14.98 -8.85
N VAL A 202 6.17 15.31 -7.94
CA VAL A 202 7.13 16.39 -8.13
C VAL A 202 8.08 16.10 -9.29
N ARG A 203 8.50 14.86 -9.51
CA ARG A 203 9.41 14.52 -10.63
C ARG A 203 8.70 14.56 -11.97
N GLU A 204 7.50 14.00 -12.05
CA GLU A 204 6.73 13.91 -13.31
C GLU A 204 6.04 15.24 -13.66
N CYS A 205 5.48 15.93 -12.66
CA CYS A 205 4.83 17.25 -12.84
C CYS A 205 5.81 18.42 -12.66
N GLY A 206 7.06 18.17 -12.28
CA GLY A 206 8.14 19.16 -12.11
C GLY A 206 8.58 19.84 -13.41
N SER A 207 8.15 19.33 -14.56
CA SER A 207 8.24 20.02 -15.85
C SER A 207 7.36 21.28 -15.94
N GLY A 208 6.64 21.62 -14.88
CA GLY A 208 6.16 22.97 -14.60
C GLY A 208 4.65 23.15 -14.74
N THR A 209 3.92 22.29 -15.44
CA THR A 209 2.53 22.62 -15.84
C THR A 209 1.53 22.75 -14.69
N VAL A 210 1.73 22.04 -13.58
CA VAL A 210 0.75 21.98 -12.48
C VAL A 210 0.88 23.13 -11.49
N PHE A 211 2.11 23.55 -11.18
CA PHE A 211 2.40 24.55 -10.14
C PHE A 211 2.94 25.87 -10.74
N GLN A 212 2.97 26.01 -12.05
CA GLN A 212 3.39 27.24 -12.72
C GLN A 212 2.28 28.30 -12.67
N GLY A 213 2.67 29.53 -12.35
CA GLY A 213 1.77 30.69 -12.34
C GLY A 213 0.99 30.89 -11.04
N ILE A 214 1.10 29.98 -10.08
CA ILE A 214 0.57 30.16 -8.72
C ILE A 214 1.68 30.66 -7.79
N SER A 215 1.30 31.54 -6.86
CA SER A 215 2.19 32.10 -5.83
C SER A 215 1.86 31.58 -4.43
N SER A 216 0.66 31.02 -4.23
CA SER A 216 0.22 30.44 -2.97
C SER A 216 -0.59 29.15 -3.15
N LEU A 217 -0.40 28.19 -2.23
CA LEU A 217 -1.10 26.91 -2.20
C LEU A 217 -1.51 26.55 -0.76
N VAL A 218 -2.75 26.08 -0.60
CA VAL A 218 -3.26 25.49 0.64
C VAL A 218 -3.54 24.00 0.45
N ASP A 219 -2.89 23.17 1.25
CA ASP A 219 -3.10 21.72 1.33
C ASP A 219 -4.13 21.42 2.41
N VAL A 220 -5.33 21.03 1.98
CA VAL A 220 -6.48 20.81 2.85
C VAL A 220 -6.52 19.35 3.31
N GLY A 221 -6.46 19.14 4.62
CA GLY A 221 -6.25 17.82 5.22
C GLY A 221 -4.83 17.30 5.00
N GLY A 222 -3.85 18.21 4.91
CA GLY A 222 -2.45 17.90 4.60
C GLY A 222 -1.67 17.20 5.73
N GLY A 223 -2.29 16.98 6.90
CA GLY A 223 -1.68 16.31 8.04
C GLY A 223 -0.45 17.04 8.56
N PHE A 224 0.65 16.31 8.75
CA PHE A 224 1.96 16.87 9.12
C PHE A 224 2.72 17.48 7.92
N GLY A 225 2.01 17.81 6.84
CA GLY A 225 2.53 18.57 5.71
C GLY A 225 3.54 17.83 4.85
N GLY A 226 3.61 16.50 4.90
CA GLY A 226 4.61 15.73 4.14
C GLY A 226 4.55 16.02 2.63
N ALA A 227 3.33 16.13 2.08
CA ALA A 227 3.14 16.48 0.69
C ALA A 227 3.48 17.95 0.40
N THR A 228 2.99 18.85 1.24
CA THR A 228 3.22 20.29 1.14
C THR A 228 4.70 20.65 1.23
N GLN A 229 5.46 20.00 2.11
CA GLN A 229 6.90 20.19 2.26
C GLN A 229 7.67 19.73 1.01
N ALA A 230 7.25 18.63 0.37
CA ALA A 230 7.83 18.19 -0.89
C ALA A 230 7.59 19.20 -2.02
N ILE A 231 6.38 19.77 -2.10
CA ILE A 231 6.04 20.84 -3.04
C ILE A 231 6.88 22.09 -2.74
N ALA A 232 6.90 22.58 -1.51
CA ALA A 232 7.65 23.77 -1.11
C ALA A 232 9.15 23.65 -1.41
N LYS A 233 9.72 22.45 -1.22
CA LYS A 233 11.12 22.17 -1.56
C LYS A 233 11.38 22.20 -3.07
N ALA A 234 10.45 21.72 -3.87
CA ALA A 234 10.57 21.67 -5.33
C ALA A 234 10.28 23.02 -6.00
N PHE A 235 9.40 23.82 -5.40
CA PHE A 235 8.98 25.13 -5.89
C PHE A 235 9.18 26.19 -4.79
N PRO A 236 10.42 26.65 -4.54
CA PRO A 236 10.72 27.55 -3.42
C PRO A 236 10.05 28.93 -3.50
N HIS A 237 9.48 29.29 -4.65
CA HIS A 237 8.72 30.52 -4.84
C HIS A 237 7.27 30.43 -4.37
N LEU A 238 6.76 29.22 -4.10
CA LEU A 238 5.37 28.97 -3.73
C LEU A 238 5.19 29.10 -2.22
N GLU A 239 4.34 30.02 -1.78
CA GLU A 239 3.90 30.05 -0.38
C GLU A 239 2.97 28.86 -0.10
N CYS A 240 3.42 27.93 0.73
CA CYS A 240 2.66 26.73 1.02
C CYS A 240 2.12 26.73 2.45
N SER A 241 0.84 26.36 2.59
CA SER A 241 0.19 26.18 3.89
C SER A 241 -0.57 24.85 3.96
N VAL A 242 -0.73 24.33 5.18
CA VAL A 242 -1.58 23.17 5.48
C VAL A 242 -2.74 23.64 6.33
N LEU A 243 -3.96 23.24 5.94
CA LEU A 243 -5.15 23.36 6.76
C LEU A 243 -5.52 21.98 7.29
N ASP A 244 -5.53 21.79 8.60
CA ASP A 244 -5.98 20.54 9.23
C ASP A 244 -6.63 20.79 10.59
N LEU A 245 -7.20 19.75 11.20
CA LEU A 245 -7.86 19.83 12.49
C LEU A 245 -6.90 20.31 13.59
N PRO A 246 -7.39 21.03 14.63
CA PRO A 246 -6.53 21.57 15.68
C PRO A 246 -5.62 20.55 16.37
N ASN A 247 -6.12 19.33 16.60
CA ASN A 247 -5.35 18.26 17.23
C ASN A 247 -4.22 17.73 16.33
N VAL A 248 -4.36 17.81 15.01
CA VAL A 248 -3.33 17.42 14.05
C VAL A 248 -2.27 18.52 13.95
N VAL A 249 -2.70 19.77 13.78
CA VAL A 249 -1.79 20.93 13.68
C VAL A 249 -0.95 21.11 14.95
N ALA A 250 -1.49 20.78 16.12
CA ALA A 250 -0.74 20.82 17.38
C ALA A 250 0.49 19.89 17.40
N GLY A 251 0.49 18.82 16.59
CA GLY A 251 1.61 17.88 16.44
C GLY A 251 2.51 18.15 15.23
N ALA A 252 2.24 19.22 14.47
CA ALA A 252 2.97 19.52 13.24
C ALA A 252 4.41 19.99 13.52
N PRO A 253 5.35 19.74 12.60
CA PRO A 253 6.74 20.15 12.74
C PRO A 253 6.90 21.68 12.69
N ALA A 254 7.61 22.26 13.66
CA ALA A 254 7.79 23.71 13.79
C ALA A 254 8.85 24.30 12.84
N ASP A 255 9.87 23.53 12.46
CA ASP A 255 11.02 23.99 11.67
C ASP A 255 10.86 23.67 10.17
N THR A 256 9.79 24.18 9.55
CA THR A 256 9.54 23.96 8.11
C THR A 256 9.19 25.26 7.39
N ALA A 257 9.38 25.27 6.06
CA ALA A 257 8.94 26.38 5.21
C ALA A 257 7.40 26.44 5.02
N VAL A 258 6.66 25.50 5.60
CA VAL A 258 5.21 25.35 5.46
C VAL A 258 4.49 25.95 6.67
N LYS A 259 3.46 26.74 6.42
CA LYS A 259 2.60 27.32 7.47
C LYS A 259 1.48 26.35 7.84
N TYR A 260 1.28 26.04 9.11
CA TYR A 260 0.17 25.18 9.55
C TYR A 260 -0.97 26.01 10.14
N VAL A 261 -2.18 25.76 9.66
CA VAL A 261 -3.41 26.47 10.03
C VAL A 261 -4.40 25.46 10.59
N ALA A 262 -4.80 25.68 11.85
CA ALA A 262 -5.82 24.86 12.50
C ALA A 262 -7.22 25.31 12.05
N GLY A 263 -8.06 24.39 11.61
CA GLY A 263 -9.44 24.70 11.23
C GLY A 263 -10.23 23.50 10.71
N ASP A 264 -11.50 23.75 10.37
CA ASP A 264 -12.36 22.78 9.69
C ASP A 264 -12.62 23.25 8.25
N MET A 265 -12.21 22.43 7.28
CA MET A 265 -12.41 22.70 5.85
C MET A 265 -13.88 22.80 5.43
N PHE A 266 -14.81 22.24 6.23
CA PHE A 266 -16.25 22.35 5.99
C PHE A 266 -16.81 23.69 6.45
N GLU A 267 -16.09 24.43 7.29
CA GLU A 267 -16.45 25.77 7.71
C GLU A 267 -15.75 26.83 6.86
N SER A 268 -14.43 26.73 6.71
CA SER A 268 -13.64 27.68 5.92
C SER A 268 -12.32 27.09 5.44
N VAL A 269 -11.86 27.58 4.29
CA VAL A 269 -10.54 27.29 3.73
C VAL A 269 -9.81 28.61 3.51
N SER A 270 -8.53 28.68 3.90
CA SER A 270 -7.71 29.88 3.72
C SER A 270 -7.56 30.25 2.24
N SER A 271 -7.54 31.55 1.94
CA SER A 271 -7.35 32.03 0.56
C SER A 271 -5.96 31.66 0.05
N ALA A 272 -5.90 31.09 -1.16
CA ALA A 272 -4.68 30.78 -1.90
C ALA A 272 -5.02 30.70 -3.40
N ASP A 273 -4.01 30.75 -4.27
CA ASP A 273 -4.20 30.63 -5.72
C ASP A 273 -4.60 29.20 -6.13
N ALA A 274 -4.22 28.21 -5.32
CA ALA A 274 -4.57 26.80 -5.52
C ALA A 274 -4.95 26.10 -4.22
N VAL A 275 -5.94 25.21 -4.31
CA VAL A 275 -6.30 24.26 -3.25
C VAL A 275 -5.80 22.88 -3.66
N PHE A 276 -4.97 22.29 -2.81
CA PHE A 276 -4.47 20.93 -2.96
C PHE A 276 -5.23 19.99 -2.03
N LEU A 277 -5.71 18.88 -2.60
CA LEU A 277 -6.45 17.84 -1.90
C LEU A 277 -5.81 16.49 -2.21
N LYS A 278 -4.83 16.12 -1.39
CA LYS A 278 -4.20 14.79 -1.48
C LYS A 278 -5.17 13.74 -0.94
N ASP A 279 -5.46 12.70 -1.74
CA ASP A 279 -6.32 11.57 -1.37
C ASP A 279 -7.79 11.92 -1.04
N ARG A 280 -8.27 13.11 -1.45
CA ARG A 280 -9.63 13.60 -1.19
C ARG A 280 -10.25 14.14 -2.49
N ARG A 281 -11.44 13.68 -2.90
CA ARG A 281 -12.28 14.37 -3.91
C ARG A 281 -13.73 14.60 -3.50
N ARG A 282 -14.17 15.84 -3.80
CA ARG A 282 -15.52 16.45 -3.79
C ARG A 282 -16.46 15.97 -2.69
N ALA A 283 -16.65 16.83 -1.68
CA ALA A 283 -17.75 16.70 -0.74
C ALA A 283 -19.09 16.82 -1.48
N THR A 284 -19.76 15.69 -1.73
CA THR A 284 -21.23 15.66 -1.75
C THR A 284 -21.65 15.16 -0.38
N GLY A 285 -21.74 16.06 0.60
CA GLY A 285 -21.90 15.70 2.02
C GLY A 285 -20.58 15.29 2.71
N ARG A 286 -20.66 14.51 3.80
CA ARG A 286 -19.53 14.18 4.71
C ARG A 286 -18.61 13.01 4.26
N THR A 287 -18.69 12.52 3.03
CA THR A 287 -17.97 11.30 2.58
C THR A 287 -17.14 11.50 1.30
N TRP A 288 -16.00 10.79 1.18
CA TRP A 288 -14.95 10.96 0.16
C TRP A 288 -14.72 9.70 -0.72
N ARG A 289 -14.27 9.86 -1.98
CA ARG A 289 -13.73 8.78 -2.86
C ARG A 289 -12.31 9.13 -3.36
N ARG A 290 -11.45 8.11 -3.59
CA ARG A 290 -9.99 8.25 -3.89
C ARG A 290 -9.68 8.63 -5.35
N ASN A 291 -8.89 9.70 -5.53
CA ASN A 291 -7.88 9.96 -6.57
C ASN A 291 -7.43 11.43 -6.47
N ALA A 292 -6.12 11.71 -6.54
CA ALA A 292 -5.55 13.07 -6.46
C ALA A 292 -6.18 14.04 -7.49
N CYS A 293 -6.42 15.29 -7.08
CA CYS A 293 -6.94 16.35 -7.94
C CYS A 293 -6.40 17.70 -7.43
N LEU A 294 -5.88 18.52 -8.34
CA LEU A 294 -5.67 19.95 -8.06
C LEU A 294 -6.93 20.69 -8.50
N ILE A 295 -7.46 21.53 -7.61
CA ILE A 295 -8.55 22.44 -7.95
C ILE A 295 -7.94 23.84 -7.99
N SER A 296 -7.79 24.39 -9.19
CA SER A 296 -7.52 25.82 -9.37
C SER A 296 -8.82 26.56 -9.11
N THR A 297 -8.79 27.53 -8.19
CA THR A 297 -9.85 28.50 -8.00
C THR A 297 -9.58 29.65 -8.96
N SER A 298 -10.35 29.73 -10.05
CA SER A 298 -10.54 30.96 -10.81
C SER A 298 -11.77 31.72 -10.35
#